data_AF-A0A7Y2YEM1-F1
#
_entry.id   AF-A0A7Y2YEM1-F1
#
_cell.length_a   1.000
_cell.length_b   1.000
_cell.length_c   1.000
_cell.angle_alpha   90.00
_cell.angle_beta   90.00
_cell.angle_gamma   90.00
#
_symmetry.space_group_name_H-M   'P 1'
#
loop_
_entity.id
_entity.type
_entity.pdbx_description
1 polymer ?
#
loop_
_entity_poly.entity_id
_entity_poly.type
_entity_poly.pdbx_seq_one_letter_code
_entity_poly.pdbx_strand_id
1 'polypeptide(L)'
;MLKTPKILLFASGLLLVSPVPADEVYRWVDENGEVHYSETLPPDFQDQGHDVLNERGIVTEEDQLLTPPPKEEKPKEEVRQELPRDASGLPRAKAQYSDAELQQRMDNFLMLRYESEQEILDAMNVEIKQLSYDRRLMQTSRNSMHDALRGQVRVAAERQRSGQQVGDEAASEIGSLQARLAENQRSLQSLQKREDSIRADFQKQLDRYRYLVEKYAEEEASGR
;
A
#
# COMPACT_ATOMS: atom_id res chain seq x y z
N MET A 1 68.60 -25.57 0.54
CA MET A 1 68.36 -24.58 -0.55
C MET A 1 66.90 -24.68 -0.95
N LEU A 2 66.12 -23.61 -0.76
CA LEU A 2 64.69 -23.59 -1.14
C LEU A 2 64.52 -23.02 -2.56
N LYS A 3 63.68 -23.67 -3.37
CA LYS A 3 63.08 -23.12 -4.59
C LYS A 3 61.66 -23.67 -4.72
N THR A 4 60.67 -22.79 -4.62
CA THR A 4 59.27 -23.04 -5.00
C THR A 4 58.79 -21.88 -5.88
N PRO A 5 57.94 -22.15 -6.90
CA PRO A 5 57.63 -21.17 -7.94
C PRO A 5 56.42 -20.27 -7.62
N LYS A 6 56.32 -19.19 -8.41
CA LYS A 6 55.34 -18.10 -8.28
C LYS A 6 53.93 -18.57 -8.66
N ILE A 7 52.93 -18.20 -7.86
CA ILE A 7 51.51 -18.33 -8.21
C ILE A 7 51.10 -17.09 -9.02
N LEU A 8 50.49 -17.31 -10.19
CA LEU A 8 49.95 -16.26 -11.05
C LEU A 8 48.50 -15.97 -10.62
N LEU A 9 48.22 -14.77 -10.12
CA LEU A 9 46.87 -14.38 -9.71
C LEU A 9 46.19 -13.59 -10.85
N PHE A 10 45.00 -14.03 -11.27
CA PHE A 10 44.20 -13.32 -12.28
C PHE A 10 43.59 -12.07 -11.65
N ALA A 11 44.04 -10.88 -12.04
CA ALA A 11 43.43 -9.62 -11.64
C ALA A 11 42.25 -9.28 -12.58
N SER A 12 41.04 -9.31 -12.05
CA SER A 12 39.85 -8.83 -12.77
C SER A 12 39.75 -7.31 -12.58
N GLY A 13 39.64 -6.55 -13.68
CA GLY A 13 39.62 -5.09 -13.63
C GLY A 13 38.28 -4.55 -13.14
N LEU A 14 38.31 -3.76 -12.06
CA LEU A 14 37.14 -3.04 -11.54
C LEU A 14 37.05 -1.66 -12.20
N LEU A 15 35.92 -1.38 -12.86
CA LEU A 15 35.61 -0.05 -13.41
C LEU A 15 35.31 0.92 -12.27
N LEU A 16 36.19 1.91 -12.08
CA LEU A 16 35.98 3.03 -11.18
C LEU A 16 35.12 4.08 -11.87
N VAL A 17 33.89 4.27 -11.38
CA VAL A 17 33.08 5.46 -11.66
C VAL A 17 33.46 6.54 -10.65
N SER A 18 33.89 7.70 -11.13
CA SER A 18 34.12 8.87 -10.30
C SER A 18 32.79 9.52 -9.91
N PRO A 19 32.52 9.82 -8.63
CA PRO A 19 31.38 10.65 -8.26
C PRO A 19 31.62 12.10 -8.71
N VAL A 20 30.56 12.75 -9.20
CA VAL A 20 30.50 14.20 -9.41
C VAL A 20 30.25 14.85 -8.04
N PRO A 21 30.91 15.96 -7.67
CA PRO A 21 30.54 16.70 -6.47
C PRO A 21 29.09 17.20 -6.60
N ALA A 22 28.30 17.04 -5.55
CA ALA A 22 26.94 17.56 -5.49
C ALA A 22 26.97 19.06 -5.16
N ASP A 23 26.05 19.84 -5.72
CA ASP A 23 25.92 21.26 -5.35
C ASP A 23 25.24 21.38 -3.98
N GLU A 24 25.92 22.05 -3.04
CA GLU A 24 25.48 22.28 -1.67
C GLU A 24 24.83 23.66 -1.53
N VAL A 25 23.67 23.72 -0.88
CA VAL A 25 22.88 24.94 -0.69
C VAL A 25 22.81 25.29 0.79
N TYR A 26 23.24 26.48 1.15
CA TYR A 26 23.32 26.96 2.52
C TYR A 26 22.05 27.70 2.91
N ARG A 27 21.55 27.48 4.13
CA ARG A 27 20.43 28.19 4.74
C ARG A 27 20.88 28.88 6.02
N TRP A 28 20.54 30.16 6.17
CA TRP A 28 20.75 30.90 7.42
C TRP A 28 19.60 31.88 7.70
N VAL A 29 19.59 32.45 8.89
CA VAL A 29 18.64 33.48 9.31
C VAL A 29 19.42 34.78 9.54
N ASP A 30 18.92 35.90 9.03
CA ASP A 30 19.55 37.21 9.23
C ASP A 30 19.12 37.90 10.55
N GLU A 31 19.71 39.07 10.83
CA GLU A 31 19.43 39.86 12.03
C GLU A 31 17.96 40.33 12.15
N ASN A 32 17.20 40.34 11.05
CA ASN A 32 15.77 40.68 11.03
C ASN A 32 14.87 39.45 11.23
N GLY A 33 15.43 38.25 11.22
CA GLY A 33 14.70 36.98 11.29
C GLY A 33 14.25 36.43 9.94
N GLU A 34 14.73 36.97 8.81
CA GLU A 34 14.41 36.44 7.48
C GLU A 34 15.33 35.27 7.10
N VAL A 35 14.77 34.25 6.45
CA VAL A 35 15.48 33.01 6.09
C VAL A 35 15.96 33.07 4.65
N HIS A 36 17.27 32.96 4.45
CA HIS A 36 17.93 33.05 3.15
C HIS A 36 18.47 31.70 2.69
N TYR A 37 18.60 31.52 1.37
CA TYR A 37 19.13 30.32 0.73
C TYR A 37 20.12 30.72 -0.38
N SER A 38 21.30 30.10 -0.43
CA SER A 38 22.33 30.41 -1.44
C SER A 38 23.29 29.24 -1.65
N GLU A 39 23.78 29.06 -2.89
CA GLU A 39 24.91 28.17 -3.23
C GLU A 39 26.26 28.70 -2.70
N THR A 40 26.30 29.89 -2.12
CA THR A 40 27.49 30.47 -1.48
C THR A 40 27.10 31.23 -0.22
N LEU A 41 27.62 30.80 0.93
CA LEU A 41 27.40 31.43 2.23
C LEU A 41 28.20 32.74 2.35
N PRO A 42 27.58 33.89 2.70
CA PRO A 42 28.31 35.14 2.88
C PRO A 42 29.29 35.07 4.07
N PRO A 43 30.44 35.78 4.03
CA PRO A 43 31.48 35.68 5.06
C PRO A 43 30.97 35.95 6.48
N ASP A 44 30.07 36.92 6.63
CA ASP A 44 29.54 37.39 7.92
C ASP A 44 28.69 36.34 8.66
N PHE A 45 28.28 35.27 7.96
CA PHE A 45 27.48 34.16 8.48
C PHE A 45 28.25 32.83 8.59
N GLN A 46 29.55 32.80 8.28
CA GLN A 46 30.38 31.60 8.49
C GLN A 46 30.56 31.27 9.98
N ASP A 47 30.64 32.31 10.82
CA ASP A 47 30.75 32.20 12.29
C ASP A 47 29.38 32.31 13.01
N GLN A 48 28.28 32.38 12.26
CA GLN A 48 26.90 32.39 12.78
C GLN A 48 26.19 31.08 12.42
N GLY A 49 25.16 30.70 13.19
CA GLY A 49 24.45 29.43 12.99
C GLY A 49 23.77 29.34 11.63
N HIS A 50 24.15 28.33 10.84
CA HIS A 50 23.64 28.03 9.51
C HIS A 50 23.53 26.51 9.29
N ASP A 51 22.69 26.11 8.33
CA ASP A 51 22.48 24.70 7.94
C ASP A 51 22.94 24.47 6.50
N VAL A 52 23.41 23.25 6.19
CA VAL A 52 23.82 22.84 4.83
C VAL A 52 22.82 21.84 4.27
N LEU A 53 22.23 22.16 3.12
CA LEU A 53 21.21 21.37 2.44
C LEU A 53 21.76 20.79 1.13
N ASN A 54 21.32 19.59 0.77
CA ASN A 54 21.60 19.02 -0.55
C ASN A 54 20.60 19.50 -1.62
N GLU A 55 20.86 19.18 -2.88
CA GLU A 55 20.06 19.48 -4.08
C GLU A 55 18.54 19.19 -3.98
N ARG A 56 18.11 18.37 -3.00
CA ARG A 56 16.68 18.04 -2.77
C ARG A 56 16.04 18.88 -1.66
N GLY A 57 16.74 19.89 -1.14
CA GLY A 57 16.29 20.73 -0.02
C GLY A 57 16.25 20.00 1.31
N ILE A 58 16.98 18.89 1.46
CA ILE A 58 17.08 18.13 2.71
C ILE A 58 18.33 18.60 3.45
N VAL A 59 18.16 18.98 4.72
CA VAL A 59 19.28 19.33 5.62
C VAL A 59 20.18 18.10 5.77
N THR A 60 21.47 18.28 5.50
CA THR A 60 22.48 17.23 5.50
C THR A 60 23.41 17.35 6.72
N GLU A 61 23.62 18.58 7.20
CA GLU A 61 24.24 18.90 8.48
C GLU A 61 23.35 19.95 9.19
N GLU A 62 22.99 19.70 10.46
CA GLU A 62 22.03 20.48 11.26
C GLU A 62 22.69 20.98 12.56
N ASP A 63 22.49 22.27 12.84
CA ASP A 63 22.74 22.97 14.12
C ASP A 63 24.20 23.12 14.61
N GLN A 64 24.85 24.23 14.20
CA GLN A 64 25.81 24.94 15.05
C GLN A 64 25.15 26.12 15.77
N LEU A 65 24.54 25.83 16.92
CA LEU A 65 24.13 26.75 17.98
C LEU A 65 22.93 27.69 17.70
N LEU A 66 21.72 27.12 17.65
CA LEU A 66 20.47 27.87 17.86
C LEU A 66 19.72 27.47 19.16
N THR A 67 20.18 27.93 20.33
CA THR A 67 19.43 27.86 21.63
C THR A 67 20.05 28.76 22.72
N PRO A 68 19.38 29.10 23.85
CA PRO A 68 17.96 28.94 24.26
C PRO A 68 17.28 30.24 24.82
N PRO A 69 15.97 30.24 25.18
CA PRO A 69 15.18 31.45 25.54
C PRO A 69 15.17 31.77 27.07
N PRO A 70 14.50 32.86 27.55
CA PRO A 70 13.21 32.63 28.23
C PRO A 70 12.19 33.81 28.36
N LYS A 71 10.88 33.46 28.47
CA LYS A 71 9.89 33.96 29.47
C LYS A 71 9.40 35.45 29.48
N GLU A 72 8.20 35.80 29.95
CA GLU A 72 6.92 35.10 30.26
C GLU A 72 5.81 35.79 29.40
N GLU A 73 4.49 35.60 29.46
CA GLU A 73 3.55 35.06 30.47
C GLU A 73 2.39 34.28 29.82
N LYS A 74 1.34 34.03 30.61
CA LYS A 74 -0.05 33.78 30.18
C LYS A 74 -0.95 34.66 31.07
N PRO A 75 -2.17 35.05 30.66
CA PRO A 75 -3.28 34.10 30.85
C PRO A 75 -4.40 34.17 29.80
N LYS A 76 -4.81 33.00 29.29
CA LYS A 76 -6.22 32.59 29.29
C LYS A 76 -6.36 31.08 29.05
N GLU A 77 -7.40 30.54 29.66
CA GLU A 77 -7.75 29.13 29.69
C GLU A 77 -8.37 28.70 28.35
N GLU A 78 -7.55 28.42 27.34
CA GLU A 78 -7.99 27.64 26.18
C GLU A 78 -7.50 26.20 26.36
N VAL A 79 -8.47 25.28 26.48
CA VAL A 79 -8.20 23.84 26.47
C VAL A 79 -7.57 23.51 25.13
N ARG A 80 -6.24 23.37 25.12
CA ARG A 80 -5.49 22.90 23.95
C ARG A 80 -5.93 21.47 23.67
N GLN A 81 -6.84 21.32 22.72
CA GLN A 81 -7.12 20.04 22.10
C GLN A 81 -5.84 19.59 21.40
N GLU A 82 -5.05 18.77 22.09
CA GLU A 82 -3.86 18.17 21.50
C GLU A 82 -4.29 17.33 20.30
N LEU A 83 -3.78 17.68 19.12
CA LEU A 83 -4.09 16.96 17.89
C LEU A 83 -3.70 15.49 18.06
N PRO A 84 -4.54 14.54 17.64
CA PRO A 84 -4.20 13.12 17.70
C PRO A 84 -2.90 12.86 16.94
N ARG A 85 -1.81 12.59 17.67
CA ARG A 85 -0.55 12.13 17.08
C ARG A 85 -0.79 10.80 16.38
N ASP A 86 0.02 10.49 15.38
CA ASP A 86 0.06 9.14 14.82
C ASP A 86 1.03 8.25 15.62
N ALA A 87 1.24 7.01 15.18
CA ALA A 87 2.12 6.06 15.84
C ALA A 87 3.62 6.46 15.83
N SER A 88 4.00 7.51 15.08
CA SER A 88 5.36 8.08 15.06
C SER A 88 5.54 9.26 16.03
N GLY A 89 4.47 9.75 16.66
CA GLY A 89 4.50 10.89 17.59
C GLY A 89 4.49 12.27 16.92
N LEU A 90 4.55 12.34 15.59
CA LEU A 90 4.45 13.59 14.85
C LEU A 90 3.03 14.20 14.95
N PRO A 91 2.88 15.54 14.89
CA PRO A 91 1.58 16.16 14.76
C PRO A 91 0.99 15.81 13.39
N ARG A 92 -0.19 15.19 13.36
CA ARG A 92 -0.94 15.08 12.11
C ARG A 92 -1.24 16.48 11.59
N ALA A 93 -0.91 16.73 10.33
CA ALA A 93 -1.40 17.90 9.62
C ALA A 93 -2.94 17.94 9.77
N LYS A 94 -3.50 19.09 10.14
CA LYS A 94 -4.96 19.25 10.22
C LYS A 94 -5.57 18.81 8.89
N ALA A 95 -6.63 18.01 8.93
CA ALA A 95 -7.40 17.70 7.74
C ALA A 95 -7.80 19.04 7.08
N GLN A 96 -7.36 19.26 5.85
CA GLN A 96 -7.58 20.54 5.14
C GLN A 96 -9.05 20.77 4.78
N TYR A 97 -9.88 19.73 4.93
CA TYR A 97 -11.30 19.71 4.66
C TYR A 97 -12.01 19.08 5.86
N SER A 98 -13.20 19.59 6.17
CA SER A 98 -14.16 18.92 7.03
C SER A 98 -14.71 17.65 6.40
N ASP A 99 -15.26 16.74 7.20
CA ASP A 99 -15.91 15.51 6.72
C ASP A 99 -17.03 15.81 5.72
N ALA A 100 -17.74 16.93 5.89
CA ALA A 100 -18.79 17.38 4.99
C ALA A 100 -18.26 17.80 3.60
N GLU A 101 -17.16 18.56 3.55
CA GLU A 101 -16.50 18.95 2.29
C GLU A 101 -15.88 17.75 1.58
N LEU A 102 -15.32 16.80 2.33
CA LEU A 102 -14.83 15.53 1.77
C LEU A 102 -15.98 14.72 1.17
N GLN A 103 -17.10 14.59 1.88
CA GLN A 103 -18.28 13.88 1.39
C GLN A 103 -18.83 14.52 0.12
N GLN A 104 -19.00 15.85 0.08
CA GLN A 104 -19.43 16.57 -1.12
C GLN A 104 -18.50 16.36 -2.31
N ARG A 105 -17.18 16.31 -2.09
CA ARG A 105 -16.20 16.00 -3.16
C ARG A 105 -16.34 14.57 -3.67
N MET A 106 -16.60 13.61 -2.79
CA MET A 106 -16.84 12.21 -3.19
C MET A 106 -18.17 12.05 -3.93
N ASP A 107 -19.22 12.74 -3.49
CA ASP A 107 -20.53 12.78 -4.14
C ASP A 107 -20.42 13.36 -5.56
N ASN A 108 -19.77 14.52 -5.71
CA ASN A 108 -19.53 15.14 -7.02
C ASN A 108 -18.70 14.23 -7.94
N PHE A 109 -17.67 13.56 -7.41
CA PHE A 109 -16.87 12.61 -8.19
C PHE A 109 -17.69 11.39 -8.62
N LEU A 110 -18.57 10.88 -7.76
CA LEU A 110 -19.45 9.76 -8.09
C LEU A 110 -20.40 10.10 -9.24
N MET A 111 -21.01 11.29 -9.20
CA MET A 111 -21.91 11.79 -10.26
C MET A 111 -21.18 12.13 -11.56
N LEU A 112 -19.92 12.59 -11.49
CA LEU A 112 -19.09 12.85 -12.68
C LEU A 112 -18.52 11.56 -13.31
N ARG A 113 -18.41 10.48 -12.53
CA ARG A 113 -17.84 9.21 -12.99
C ARG A 113 -18.86 8.30 -13.67
N TYR A 114 -20.14 8.43 -13.33
CA TYR A 114 -21.20 7.54 -13.79
C TYR A 114 -22.43 8.34 -14.24
N GLU A 115 -22.80 8.19 -15.50
CA GLU A 115 -23.98 8.83 -16.10
C GLU A 115 -25.28 8.09 -15.76
N SER A 116 -25.20 6.83 -15.28
CA SER A 116 -26.37 6.05 -14.85
C SER A 116 -26.04 4.95 -13.84
N GLU A 117 -27.08 4.41 -13.18
CA GLU A 117 -26.97 3.20 -12.35
C GLU A 117 -26.36 2.01 -13.12
N GLN A 118 -26.66 1.89 -14.42
CA GLN A 118 -26.19 0.78 -15.24
C GLN A 118 -24.67 0.81 -15.41
N GLU A 119 -24.06 1.99 -15.50
CA GLU A 119 -22.60 2.11 -15.59
C GLU A 119 -21.89 1.71 -14.29
N ILE A 120 -22.52 1.97 -13.13
CA ILE A 120 -22.02 1.49 -11.83
C ILE A 120 -22.02 -0.04 -11.80
N LEU A 121 -23.12 -0.66 -12.26
CA LEU A 121 -23.25 -2.11 -12.36
C LEU A 121 -22.29 -2.74 -13.38
N ASP A 122 -22.06 -2.08 -14.51
CA ASP A 122 -21.14 -2.57 -15.54
C ASP A 122 -19.68 -2.42 -15.13
N ALA A 123 -19.31 -1.33 -14.45
CA ALA A 123 -18.00 -1.19 -13.82
C ALA A 123 -17.74 -2.27 -12.75
N MET A 124 -18.74 -2.56 -11.89
CA MET A 124 -18.68 -3.68 -10.95
C MET A 124 -18.47 -5.01 -11.67
N ASN A 125 -19.24 -5.27 -12.73
CA ASN A 125 -19.17 -6.50 -13.52
C ASN A 125 -17.79 -6.68 -14.19
N VAL A 126 -17.19 -5.60 -14.69
CA VAL A 126 -15.83 -5.60 -15.23
C VAL A 126 -14.81 -5.95 -14.14
N GLU A 127 -14.92 -5.36 -12.95
CA GLU A 127 -13.96 -5.59 -11.86
C GLU A 127 -14.00 -7.02 -11.32
N ILE A 128 -15.19 -7.61 -11.15
CA ILE A 128 -15.33 -9.01 -10.70
C ILE A 128 -15.09 -10.05 -11.80
N LYS A 129 -15.00 -9.64 -13.08
CA LYS A 129 -14.92 -10.55 -14.23
C LYS A 129 -13.76 -11.54 -14.12
N GLN A 130 -12.56 -11.06 -13.80
CA GLN A 130 -11.39 -11.91 -13.65
C GLN A 130 -11.53 -12.88 -12.47
N LEU A 131 -12.05 -12.41 -11.33
CA LEU A 131 -12.29 -13.26 -10.15
C LEU A 131 -13.27 -14.39 -10.46
N SER A 132 -14.29 -14.13 -11.28
CA SER A 132 -15.25 -15.14 -11.72
C SER A 132 -14.63 -16.21 -12.63
N TYR A 133 -13.65 -15.83 -13.46
CA TYR A 133 -12.87 -16.74 -14.29
C TYR A 133 -11.94 -17.61 -13.43
N ASP A 134 -11.17 -16.98 -12.53
CA ASP A 134 -10.25 -17.66 -11.63
C ASP A 134 -10.99 -18.67 -10.72
N ARG A 135 -12.16 -18.26 -10.19
CA ARG A 135 -13.03 -19.15 -9.39
C ARG A 135 -13.49 -20.35 -10.22
N ARG A 136 -13.89 -20.16 -11.48
CA ARG A 136 -14.32 -21.25 -12.37
C ARG A 136 -13.17 -22.22 -12.65
N LEU A 137 -11.97 -21.72 -12.92
CA LEU A 137 -10.77 -22.55 -13.12
C LEU A 137 -10.44 -23.38 -11.87
N MET A 138 -10.47 -22.75 -10.70
CA MET A 138 -10.25 -23.44 -9.41
C MET A 138 -11.34 -24.49 -9.12
N GLN A 139 -12.61 -24.22 -9.44
CA GLN A 139 -13.71 -25.18 -9.30
C GLN A 139 -13.52 -26.39 -10.24
N THR A 140 -13.11 -26.19 -11.49
CA THR A 140 -12.77 -27.28 -12.42
C THR A 140 -11.64 -28.13 -11.87
N SER A 141 -10.54 -27.51 -11.41
CA SER A 141 -9.42 -28.20 -10.77
C SER A 141 -9.85 -29.01 -9.54
N ARG A 142 -10.72 -28.44 -8.70
CA ARG A 142 -11.31 -29.12 -7.54
C ARG A 142 -12.08 -30.38 -7.93
N ASN A 143 -12.91 -30.30 -8.98
CA ASN A 143 -13.69 -31.42 -9.45
C ASN A 143 -12.78 -32.56 -9.93
N SER A 144 -11.76 -32.26 -10.74
CA SER A 144 -10.75 -33.25 -11.17
C SER A 144 -10.00 -33.88 -9.99
N MET A 145 -9.67 -33.11 -8.95
CA MET A 145 -9.06 -33.66 -7.72
C MET A 145 -10.02 -34.55 -6.92
N HIS A 146 -11.32 -34.23 -6.86
CA HIS A 146 -12.34 -35.11 -6.27
C HIS A 146 -12.51 -36.42 -7.07
N ASP A 147 -12.47 -36.36 -8.40
CA ASP A 147 -12.56 -37.55 -9.25
C ASP A 147 -11.32 -38.45 -9.08
N ALA A 148 -10.12 -37.86 -9.08
CA ALA A 148 -8.87 -38.57 -8.80
C ALA A 148 -8.88 -39.21 -7.39
N LEU A 149 -9.34 -38.49 -6.37
CA LEU A 149 -9.46 -39.01 -5.00
C LEU A 149 -10.45 -40.19 -4.93
N ARG A 150 -11.61 -40.09 -5.60
CA ARG A 150 -12.56 -41.21 -5.70
C ARG A 150 -11.96 -42.42 -6.41
N GLY A 151 -11.14 -42.20 -7.43
CA GLY A 151 -10.36 -43.26 -8.09
C GLY A 151 -9.40 -43.97 -7.15
N GLN A 152 -8.58 -43.21 -6.41
CA GLN A 152 -7.59 -43.78 -5.48
C GLN A 152 -8.22 -44.54 -4.31
N VAL A 153 -9.29 -43.99 -3.73
CA VAL A 153 -10.05 -44.68 -2.67
C VAL A 153 -10.64 -46.00 -3.19
N ARG A 154 -11.09 -46.05 -4.46
CA ARG A 154 -11.57 -47.28 -5.07
C ARG A 154 -10.47 -48.32 -5.23
N VAL A 155 -9.31 -47.94 -5.75
CA VAL A 155 -8.14 -48.83 -5.92
C VAL A 155 -7.67 -49.38 -4.57
N ALA A 156 -7.56 -48.53 -3.54
CA ALA A 156 -7.20 -48.94 -2.19
C ALA A 156 -8.22 -49.95 -1.61
N ALA A 157 -9.52 -49.69 -1.77
CA ALA A 157 -10.58 -50.58 -1.28
C ALA A 157 -10.63 -51.91 -2.06
N GLU A 158 -10.29 -51.93 -3.35
CA GLU A 158 -10.17 -53.15 -4.15
C GLU A 158 -8.97 -54.00 -3.68
N ARG A 159 -7.82 -53.39 -3.40
CA ARG A 159 -6.66 -54.07 -2.80
C ARG A 159 -6.97 -54.65 -1.41
N GLN A 160 -7.65 -53.90 -0.53
CA GLN A 160 -8.06 -54.44 0.78
C GLN A 160 -9.00 -55.65 0.65
N ARG A 161 -9.94 -55.62 -0.32
CA ARG A 161 -10.85 -56.76 -0.57
C ARG A 161 -10.13 -57.99 -1.15
N SER A 162 -9.03 -57.82 -1.87
CA SER A 162 -8.19 -58.94 -2.33
C SER A 162 -7.18 -59.44 -1.26
N GLY A 163 -7.24 -58.91 -0.03
CA GLY A 163 -6.32 -59.25 1.05
C GLY A 163 -4.91 -58.64 0.90
N GLN A 164 -4.73 -57.74 -0.06
CA GLN A 164 -3.48 -57.00 -0.26
C GLN A 164 -3.44 -55.78 0.65
N GLN A 165 -2.26 -55.45 1.20
CA GLN A 165 -2.09 -54.18 1.89
C GLN A 165 -2.27 -53.00 0.91
N VAL A 166 -2.87 -51.92 1.41
CA VAL A 166 -2.79 -50.62 0.74
C VAL A 166 -1.35 -50.14 0.92
N GLY A 167 -0.53 -50.25 -0.12
CA GLY A 167 0.85 -49.76 -0.08
C GLY A 167 0.91 -48.24 0.16
N ASP A 168 1.97 -47.79 0.83
CA ASP A 168 2.17 -46.42 1.30
C ASP A 168 2.01 -45.36 0.20
N GLU A 169 2.30 -45.72 -1.06
CA GLU A 169 2.09 -44.90 -2.26
C GLU A 169 0.63 -44.41 -2.38
N ALA A 170 -0.36 -45.31 -2.27
CA ALA A 170 -1.77 -44.94 -2.42
C ALA A 170 -2.26 -44.09 -1.23
N ALA A 171 -1.75 -44.34 -0.02
CA ALA A 171 -2.03 -43.51 1.15
C ALA A 171 -1.43 -42.09 1.00
N SER A 172 -0.20 -42.01 0.48
CA SER A 172 0.50 -40.75 0.18
C SER A 172 -0.22 -39.93 -0.90
N GLU A 173 -0.66 -40.57 -1.99
CA GLU A 173 -1.44 -39.91 -3.05
C GLU A 173 -2.79 -39.37 -2.54
N ILE A 174 -3.50 -40.15 -1.73
CA ILE A 174 -4.75 -39.72 -1.07
C ILE A 174 -4.50 -38.49 -0.17
N GLY A 175 -3.46 -38.53 0.67
CA GLY A 175 -3.09 -37.40 1.54
C GLY A 175 -2.69 -36.14 0.75
N SER A 176 -1.94 -36.31 -0.34
CA SER A 176 -1.54 -35.23 -1.26
C SER A 176 -2.76 -34.59 -1.93
N LEU A 177 -3.72 -35.39 -2.42
CA LEU A 177 -4.98 -34.91 -2.99
C LEU A 177 -5.83 -34.17 -1.96
N GLN A 178 -5.94 -34.69 -0.74
CA GLN A 178 -6.66 -34.03 0.36
C GLN A 178 -6.04 -32.68 0.73
N ALA A 179 -4.71 -32.59 0.83
CA ALA A 179 -4.01 -31.33 1.10
C ALA A 179 -4.22 -30.29 -0.02
N ARG A 180 -4.16 -30.71 -1.28
CA ARG A 180 -4.43 -29.83 -2.44
C ARG A 180 -5.89 -29.37 -2.51
N LEU A 181 -6.84 -30.24 -2.16
CA LEU A 181 -8.26 -29.89 -2.04
C LEU A 181 -8.52 -28.86 -0.93
N ALA A 182 -7.86 -29.02 0.23
CA ALA A 182 -7.96 -28.05 1.31
C ALA A 182 -7.41 -26.67 0.90
N GLU A 183 -6.28 -26.61 0.19
CA GLU A 183 -5.71 -25.35 -0.29
C GLU A 183 -6.56 -24.70 -1.39
N ASN A 184 -7.04 -25.48 -2.36
CA ASN A 184 -7.99 -25.01 -3.36
C ASN A 184 -9.26 -24.42 -2.73
N GLN A 185 -9.78 -25.04 -1.67
CA GLN A 185 -10.95 -24.54 -0.95
C GLN A 185 -10.67 -23.21 -0.22
N ARG A 186 -9.48 -23.03 0.40
CA ARG A 186 -9.06 -21.74 0.98
C ARG A 186 -8.98 -20.65 -0.08
N SER A 187 -8.37 -20.97 -1.22
CA SER A 187 -8.24 -20.06 -2.36
C SER A 187 -9.60 -19.64 -2.93
N LEU A 188 -10.53 -20.59 -3.09
CA LEU A 188 -11.92 -20.31 -3.49
C LEU A 188 -12.65 -19.42 -2.49
N GLN A 189 -12.47 -19.63 -1.18
CA GLN A 189 -13.05 -18.78 -0.13
C GLN A 189 -12.47 -17.36 -0.15
N SER A 190 -11.17 -17.21 -0.43
CA SER A 190 -10.52 -15.90 -0.59
C SER A 190 -11.08 -15.14 -1.80
N LEU A 191 -11.19 -15.80 -2.95
CA LEU A 191 -11.80 -15.23 -4.16
C LEU A 191 -13.29 -14.88 -3.97
N GLN A 192 -14.03 -15.64 -3.14
CA GLN A 192 -15.42 -15.31 -2.81
C GLN A 192 -15.50 -14.04 -1.96
N LYS A 193 -14.76 -13.99 -0.84
CA LYS A 193 -14.73 -12.80 0.04
C LYS A 193 -14.32 -11.52 -0.69
N ARG A 194 -13.39 -11.62 -1.64
CA ARG A 194 -12.97 -10.47 -2.46
C ARG A 194 -14.09 -10.00 -3.41
N GLU A 195 -14.80 -10.91 -4.07
CA GLU A 195 -15.96 -10.54 -4.89
C GLU A 195 -17.09 -9.94 -4.05
N ASP A 196 -17.35 -10.50 -2.87
CA ASP A 196 -18.39 -9.99 -1.97
C ASP A 196 -18.05 -8.59 -1.45
N SER A 197 -16.78 -8.30 -1.15
CA SER A 197 -16.31 -6.95 -0.79
C SER A 197 -16.52 -5.96 -1.93
N ILE A 198 -16.08 -6.29 -3.14
CA ILE A 198 -16.26 -5.43 -4.33
C ILE A 198 -17.74 -5.14 -4.55
N ARG A 199 -18.60 -6.18 -4.52
CA ARG A 199 -20.05 -5.99 -4.62
C ARG A 199 -20.61 -5.08 -3.52
N ALA A 200 -20.18 -5.24 -2.27
CA ALA A 200 -20.65 -4.40 -1.17
C ALA A 200 -20.22 -2.93 -1.35
N ASP A 201 -19.02 -2.67 -1.87
CA ASP A 201 -18.51 -1.32 -2.11
C ASP A 201 -19.14 -0.64 -3.34
N PHE A 202 -19.47 -1.41 -4.39
CA PHE A 202 -20.30 -0.92 -5.50
C PHE A 202 -21.77 -0.72 -5.11
N GLN A 203 -22.33 -1.55 -4.22
CA GLN A 203 -23.69 -1.37 -3.70
C GLN A 203 -23.82 -0.05 -2.93
N LYS A 204 -22.84 0.28 -2.06
CA LYS A 204 -22.79 1.59 -1.38
C LYS A 204 -22.74 2.77 -2.36
N GLN A 205 -21.96 2.64 -3.43
CA GLN A 205 -21.89 3.67 -4.49
C GLN A 205 -23.22 3.80 -5.21
N LEU A 206 -23.88 2.70 -5.58
CA LEU A 206 -25.18 2.68 -6.23
C LEU A 206 -26.28 3.34 -5.37
N ASP A 207 -26.33 2.99 -4.09
CA ASP A 207 -27.31 3.56 -3.16
C ASP A 207 -27.03 5.05 -2.87
N ARG A 208 -25.75 5.45 -2.83
CA ARG A 208 -25.39 6.88 -2.73
C ARG A 208 -25.74 7.65 -4.00
N TYR A 209 -25.50 7.08 -5.17
CA TYR A 209 -25.84 7.67 -6.46
C TYR A 209 -27.35 7.92 -6.58
N ARG A 210 -28.17 6.92 -6.25
CA ARG A 210 -29.64 7.04 -6.19
C ARG A 210 -30.10 8.21 -5.32
N TYR A 211 -29.58 8.28 -4.10
CA TYR A 211 -29.88 9.37 -3.17
C TYR A 211 -29.50 10.74 -3.74
N LEU A 212 -28.36 10.85 -4.43
CA LEU A 212 -27.92 12.12 -5.03
C LEU A 212 -28.81 12.52 -6.21
N VAL A 213 -29.17 11.59 -7.10
CA VAL A 213 -30.09 11.82 -8.22
C VAL A 213 -31.46 12.31 -7.73
N GLU A 214 -32.03 11.63 -6.72
CA GLU A 214 -33.31 12.02 -6.10
C GLU A 214 -33.21 13.42 -5.47
N LYS A 215 -32.18 13.66 -4.66
CA LYS A 215 -31.93 14.96 -4.02
C LYS A 215 -31.80 16.11 -5.02
N TYR A 216 -31.04 15.93 -6.10
CA TYR A 216 -30.87 16.99 -7.10
C TYR A 216 -32.16 17.27 -7.87
N ALA A 217 -32.96 16.23 -8.17
CA ALA A 217 -34.28 16.41 -8.77
C ALA A 217 -35.26 17.18 -7.85
N GLU A 218 -35.21 16.96 -6.53
CA GLU A 218 -35.96 17.75 -5.55
C GLU A 218 -35.49 19.21 -5.47
N GLU A 219 -34.18 19.45 -5.52
CA GLU A 219 -33.59 20.80 -5.49
C GLU A 219 -33.96 21.61 -6.75
N GLU A 220 -33.88 21.00 -7.94
CA GLU A 220 -34.34 21.59 -9.21
C GLU A 220 -35.85 21.88 -9.19
N ALA A 221 -36.66 20.92 -8.73
CA ALA A 221 -38.11 21.09 -8.60
C ALA A 221 -38.51 22.17 -7.58
N SER A 222 -37.66 22.42 -6.56
CA SER A 222 -37.83 23.48 -5.58
C SER A 222 -37.39 24.87 -6.06
N GLY A 223 -36.79 24.98 -7.25
CA GLY A 223 -36.42 26.27 -7.86
C GLY A 223 -35.35 27.06 -7.10
N ARG A 224 -34.28 26.37 -6.66
CA ARG A 224 -33.07 27.00 -6.10
C ARG A 224 -31.89 26.92 -7.06
#